data_AF-A0A7R7VGL2-F1
#
_entry.id   AF-A0A7R7VGL2-F1
#
_cell.length_a   1.000
_cell.length_b   1.000
_cell.length_c   1.000
_cell.angle_alpha   90.00
_cell.angle_beta   90.00
_cell.angle_gamma   90.00
#
_symmetry.space_group_name_H-M   'P 1'
#
loop_
_entity.id
_entity.type
_entity.pdbx_description
1 polymer ?
#
loop_
_entity_poly.entity_id
_entity_poly.type
_entity_poly.pdbx_seq_one_letter_code
_entity_poly.pdbx_strand_id
1 'polypeptide(L)'
;MAPIERITLFKIPDEDDLNRVLEQYKTLAKTAVKDGKPYILSSAVGKSFPDPRNKGFNLSVKATFASLDDMKYYDSECEAHKALKAVAGPVREDFLMTYYESVL
;
A
#
# COMPACT_ATOMS: atom_id res chain seq x y z
N MET A 1 -8.77 9.92 -18.15
CA MET A 1 -9.41 9.91 -16.82
C MET A 1 -8.37 10.36 -15.82
N ALA A 2 -8.77 11.05 -14.77
CA ALA A 2 -7.84 11.44 -13.72
C ALA A 2 -7.31 10.19 -12.99
N PRO A 3 -6.06 10.17 -12.55
CA PRO A 3 -5.51 9.02 -11.84
C PRO A 3 -6.19 8.85 -10.47
N ILE A 4 -6.29 7.60 -10.03
CA ILE A 4 -6.75 7.27 -8.68
C ILE A 4 -5.55 7.19 -7.76
N GLU A 5 -5.58 7.95 -6.68
CA GLU A 5 -4.57 7.94 -5.65
C GLU A 5 -5.09 7.21 -4.43
N ARG A 6 -4.33 6.25 -3.92
CA ARG A 6 -4.65 5.48 -2.71
C ARG A 6 -3.56 5.69 -1.69
N ILE A 7 -3.95 6.10 -0.50
CA ILE A 7 -3.06 6.27 0.66
C ILE A 7 -3.40 5.19 1.68
N THR A 8 -2.38 4.54 2.23
CA THR A 8 -2.53 3.64 3.37
C THR A 8 -1.48 3.93 4.42
N LEU A 9 -1.94 4.04 5.65
CA LEU A 9 -1.11 4.18 6.83
C LEU A 9 -1.27 2.93 7.68
N PHE A 10 -0.18 2.38 8.20
CA PHE A 10 -0.20 1.26 9.15
C PHE A 10 0.39 1.69 10.48
N LYS A 11 -0.16 1.13 11.55
CA LYS A 11 0.42 1.16 12.88
C LYS A 11 0.89 -0.26 13.19
N ILE A 12 2.21 -0.47 13.21
CA ILE A 12 2.84 -1.77 13.45
C ILE A 12 3.73 -1.65 14.70
N PRO A 13 3.40 -2.29 15.84
CA PRO A 13 4.11 -2.07 17.09
C PRO A 13 5.59 -2.52 17.06
N ASP A 14 5.86 -3.64 16.39
CA ASP A 14 7.18 -4.26 16.33
C ASP A 14 7.99 -3.75 15.12
N GLU A 15 9.28 -3.46 15.33
CA GLU A 15 10.14 -2.90 14.30
C GLU A 15 10.61 -3.93 13.26
N ASP A 16 10.81 -5.19 13.66
CA ASP A 16 11.20 -6.25 12.73
C ASP A 16 10.03 -6.61 11.81
N ASP A 17 8.82 -6.66 12.35
CA ASP A 17 7.60 -6.80 11.55
C ASP A 17 7.38 -5.63 10.59
N LEU A 18 7.63 -4.39 11.03
CA LEU A 18 7.56 -3.22 10.16
C LEU A 18 8.55 -3.35 8.99
N ASN A 19 9.79 -3.73 9.27
CA ASN A 19 10.82 -3.94 8.25
C ASN A 19 10.44 -5.08 7.30
N ARG A 20 9.86 -6.18 7.80
CA ARG A 20 9.35 -7.28 6.99
C ARG A 20 8.23 -6.84 6.04
N VAL A 21 7.32 -5.98 6.50
CA VAL A 21 6.26 -5.42 5.65
C VAL A 21 6.85 -4.50 4.56
N LEU A 22 7.86 -3.67 4.89
CA LEU A 22 8.56 -2.84 3.91
C LEU A 22 9.24 -3.69 2.82
N GLU A 23 9.91 -4.78 3.18
CA GLU A 23 10.51 -5.69 2.19
C GLU A 23 9.43 -6.34 1.30
N GLN A 24 8.28 -6.69 1.88
CA GLN A 24 7.18 -7.26 1.11
C GLN A 24 6.58 -6.27 0.11
N TYR A 25 6.58 -4.97 0.41
CA TYR A 25 6.24 -3.92 -0.56
C TYR A 25 7.21 -3.85 -1.74
N LYS A 26 8.51 -4.07 -1.52
CA LYS A 26 9.49 -4.15 -2.62
C LYS A 26 9.23 -5.34 -3.54
N THR A 27 8.77 -6.46 -2.98
CA THR A 27 8.33 -7.63 -3.77
C THR A 27 7.09 -7.29 -4.58
N LEU A 28 6.07 -6.69 -3.95
CA LEU A 28 4.84 -6.27 -4.62
C LEU A 28 5.11 -5.36 -5.82
N ALA A 29 6.04 -4.40 -5.68
CA ALA A 29 6.39 -3.48 -6.76
C ALA A 29 6.94 -4.20 -8.02
N LYS A 30 7.48 -5.41 -7.87
CA LYS A 30 8.04 -6.21 -8.98
C LYS A 30 7.05 -7.22 -9.56
N THR A 31 6.09 -7.67 -8.75
CA THR A 31 5.23 -8.82 -9.09
C THR A 31 3.76 -8.46 -9.29
N ALA A 32 3.33 -7.25 -8.93
CA ALA A 32 1.96 -6.79 -9.14
C ALA A 32 1.67 -6.58 -10.63
N VAL A 33 1.00 -7.56 -11.23
CA VAL A 33 0.55 -7.52 -12.62
C VAL A 33 -0.95 -7.83 -12.71
N LYS A 34 -1.59 -7.31 -13.74
CA LYS A 34 -2.96 -7.62 -14.20
C LYS A 34 -2.84 -8.07 -15.65
N ASP A 35 -3.30 -9.28 -15.96
CA ASP A 35 -3.10 -9.91 -17.28
C ASP A 35 -1.64 -9.93 -17.73
N GLY A 36 -0.72 -10.15 -16.78
CA GLY A 36 0.73 -10.19 -17.03
C GLY A 36 1.40 -8.84 -17.26
N LYS A 37 0.66 -7.72 -17.15
CA LYS A 37 1.19 -6.36 -17.32
C LYS A 37 1.15 -5.55 -16.02
N PRO A 38 2.14 -4.67 -15.76
CA PRO A 38 2.05 -3.72 -14.65
C PRO A 38 0.85 -2.79 -14.82
N TYR A 39 0.11 -2.56 -13.74
CA TYR A 39 -1.09 -1.71 -13.72
C TYR A 39 -1.07 -0.65 -12.60
N ILE A 40 -0.16 -0.79 -11.64
CA ILE A 40 0.18 0.26 -10.68
C ILE A 40 1.10 1.25 -11.39
N LEU A 41 0.65 2.50 -11.54
CA LEU A 41 1.41 3.54 -12.26
C LEU A 41 2.63 4.00 -11.45
N SER A 42 2.45 4.16 -10.14
CA SER A 42 3.53 4.51 -9.23
C SER A 42 3.23 4.03 -7.81
N SER A 43 4.27 3.79 -7.03
CA SER A 43 4.14 3.55 -5.60
C SER A 43 5.27 4.22 -4.82
N ALA A 44 4.94 4.77 -3.66
CA ALA A 44 5.89 5.32 -2.69
C ALA A 44 5.58 4.71 -1.32
N VAL A 45 6.59 4.12 -0.68
CA VAL A 45 6.45 3.38 0.58
C VAL A 45 7.61 3.74 1.49
N GLY A 46 7.35 3.94 2.78
CA GLY A 46 8.40 4.16 3.75
C GLY A 46 7.93 4.19 5.19
N LYS A 47 8.89 4.13 6.12
CA LYS A 47 8.66 4.40 7.54
C LYS A 47 8.27 5.87 7.69
N SER A 48 7.18 6.14 8.39
CA SER A 48 6.79 7.50 8.75
C SER A 48 7.82 8.06 9.74
N PHE A 49 8.18 9.33 9.60
CA PHE A 49 8.99 10.00 10.62
C PHE A 49 8.21 10.08 11.95
N PRO A 50 8.91 10.02 13.10
CA PRO A 50 8.28 10.28 14.41
C PRO A 50 7.65 11.67 14.44
N ASP A 51 6.32 11.74 14.59
CA ASP A 51 5.58 13.00 14.64
C ASP A 51 4.25 12.81 15.38
N PRO A 52 3.88 13.65 16.35
CA PRO A 52 2.63 13.48 17.11
C PRO A 52 1.37 13.52 16.23
N ARG A 53 1.41 14.18 15.06
CA ARG A 53 0.27 14.28 14.13
C ARG A 53 0.01 12.97 13.40
N ASN A 54 1.00 12.08 13.32
CA ASN A 54 0.85 10.76 12.68
C ASN A 54 0.05 9.78 13.55
N LYS A 55 -0.30 10.14 14.80
CA LYS A 55 -1.13 9.33 15.73
C LYS A 55 -0.64 7.89 15.92
N GLY A 56 0.67 7.67 15.83
CA GLY A 56 1.30 6.36 15.96
C GLY A 56 1.34 5.54 14.67
N PHE A 57 0.77 6.00 13.56
CA PHE A 57 0.94 5.36 12.26
C PHE A 57 2.39 5.54 11.76
N ASN A 58 3.09 4.43 11.62
CA ASN A 58 4.54 4.39 11.45
C ASN A 58 5.02 3.83 10.10
N LEU A 59 4.10 3.41 9.22
CA LEU A 59 4.39 3.07 7.83
C LEU A 59 3.39 3.80 6.91
N SER A 60 3.90 4.49 5.90
CA SER A 60 3.13 5.24 4.90
C SER A 60 3.27 4.65 3.51
N VAL A 61 2.15 4.56 2.79
CA VAL A 61 2.06 4.01 1.43
C VAL A 61 1.19 4.92 0.58
N LYS A 62 1.68 5.27 -0.61
CA LYS A 62 0.90 5.86 -1.68
C LYS A 62 1.01 4.97 -2.92
N ALA A 63 -0.11 4.68 -3.57
CA ALA A 63 -0.16 3.99 -4.85
C ALA A 63 -1.06 4.76 -5.82
N THR A 64 -0.63 4.85 -7.07
CA THR A 64 -1.37 5.53 -8.14
C THR A 64 -1.83 4.51 -9.17
N PHE A 65 -3.09 4.63 -9.60
CA PHE A 65 -3.72 3.75 -10.59
C PHE A 65 -4.30 4.58 -11.74
N ALA A 66 -4.38 3.98 -12.94
CA ALA A 66 -4.98 4.63 -14.09
C ALA A 66 -6.52 4.73 -14.01
N SER A 67 -7.14 3.88 -13.19
CA SER A 67 -8.59 3.78 -13.06
C SER A 67 -9.01 3.26 -11.70
N LEU A 68 -10.30 3.45 -11.36
CA LEU A 68 -10.88 2.87 -10.16
C LEU A 68 -10.94 1.34 -10.22
N ASP A 69 -11.10 0.76 -11.41
CA ASP A 69 -11.15 -0.69 -11.60
C ASP A 69 -9.77 -1.34 -11.38
N ASP A 70 -8.69 -0.66 -11.74
CA ASP A 70 -7.33 -1.10 -11.42
C ASP A 70 -7.06 -1.07 -9.91
N MET A 71 -7.54 -0.03 -9.22
CA MET A 71 -7.46 0.05 -7.76
C MET A 71 -8.30 -1.04 -7.07
N LYS A 72 -9.51 -1.32 -7.59
CA LYS A 72 -10.34 -2.43 -7.08
C LYS A 72 -9.69 -3.78 -7.31
N TYR A 73 -9.16 -4.02 -8.51
CA TYR A 73 -8.40 -5.24 -8.81
C TYR A 73 -7.22 -5.41 -7.85
N TYR A 74 -6.49 -4.33 -7.55
CA TYR A 74 -5.45 -4.34 -6.51
C TYR A 74 -6.00 -4.86 -5.19
N ASP A 75 -7.13 -4.33 -4.70
CA ASP A 75 -7.68 -4.72 -3.40
C ASP A 75 -8.28 -6.13 -3.35
N SER A 76 -8.93 -6.62 -4.41
CA SER A 76 -9.70 -7.89 -4.39
C SER A 76 -9.00 -9.08 -5.04
N GLU A 77 -8.23 -8.85 -6.10
CA GLU A 77 -7.83 -9.93 -7.02
C GLU A 77 -6.31 -10.09 -7.13
N CYS A 78 -5.54 -9.02 -6.98
CA CYS A 78 -4.09 -9.05 -7.16
C CYS A 78 -3.39 -10.00 -6.17
N GLU A 79 -2.84 -11.10 -6.67
CA GLU A 79 -2.15 -12.12 -5.86
C GLU A 79 -0.94 -11.55 -5.09
N ALA A 80 -0.18 -10.64 -5.71
CA ALA A 80 0.93 -9.95 -5.03
C ALA A 80 0.45 -9.13 -3.83
N HIS A 81 -0.72 -8.47 -3.94
CA HIS A 81 -1.32 -7.74 -2.82
C HIS A 81 -1.92 -8.67 -1.77
N LYS A 82 -2.52 -9.81 -2.16
CA LYS A 82 -2.96 -10.85 -1.20
C LYS A 82 -1.78 -11.37 -0.37
N ALA A 83 -0.63 -11.63 -1.01
CA ALA A 83 0.59 -12.03 -0.31
C ALA A 83 1.08 -10.94 0.66
N LEU A 84 1.02 -9.66 0.27
CA LEU A 84 1.31 -8.55 1.18
C LEU A 84 0.34 -8.50 2.37
N LYS A 85 -0.97 -8.66 2.15
CA LYS A 85 -1.97 -8.68 3.23
C LYS A 85 -1.71 -9.82 4.23
N ALA A 86 -1.25 -10.97 3.76
CA ALA A 86 -0.89 -12.09 4.64
C ALA A 86 0.31 -11.78 5.56
N VAL A 87 1.22 -10.90 5.13
CA VAL A 87 2.35 -10.44 5.95
C VAL A 87 1.95 -9.30 6.87
N ALA A 88 1.25 -8.28 6.35
CA ALA A 88 0.92 -7.07 7.11
C ALA A 88 -0.29 -7.23 8.04
N GLY A 89 -1.25 -8.11 7.70
CA GLY A 89 -2.51 -8.28 8.42
C GLY A 89 -2.35 -8.73 9.88
N PRO A 90 -1.52 -9.75 10.19
CA PRO A 90 -1.32 -10.22 11.56
C PRO A 90 -0.50 -9.29 12.46
N VAL A 91 0.37 -8.45 11.87
CA VAL A 91 1.37 -7.67 12.63
C VAL A 91 0.95 -6.21 12.86
N ARG A 92 -0.05 -5.73 12.12
CA ARG A 92 -0.59 -4.38 12.31
C ARG A 92 -1.53 -4.33 13.52
N GLU A 93 -1.38 -3.30 14.33
CA GLU A 93 -2.36 -2.93 15.35
C GLU A 93 -3.56 -2.23 14.71
N ASP A 94 -3.31 -1.36 13.73
CA ASP A 94 -4.33 -0.58 13.03
C ASP A 94 -3.89 -0.24 11.60
N PHE A 95 -4.84 0.12 10.74
CA PHE A 95 -4.58 0.71 9.44
C PHE A 95 -5.65 1.73 9.04
N LEU A 96 -5.23 2.80 8.38
CA LEU A 96 -6.10 3.78 7.76
C LEU A 96 -5.91 3.73 6.25
N MET A 97 -7.01 3.71 5.49
CA MET A 97 -6.96 3.69 4.04
C MET A 97 -7.95 4.71 3.47
N THR A 98 -7.50 5.47 2.49
CA THR A 98 -8.34 6.34 1.68
C THR A 98 -7.91 6.26 0.22
N TYR A 99 -8.84 6.50 -0.69
CA TYR A 99 -8.55 6.70 -2.10
C TYR A 99 -9.42 7.80 -2.67
N TYR A 100 -8.92 8.48 -3.69
CA TYR A 100 -9.58 9.61 -4.33
C TYR A 100 -9.16 9.72 -5.78
N GLU A 101 -10.00 10.38 -6.59
CA GLU A 101 -9.64 10.80 -7.93
C GLU A 101 -8.82 12.10 -7.84
N SER A 102 -7.63 12.10 -8.44
CA SER A 102 -6.75 13.28 -8.48
C SER A 102 -7.39 14.39 -9.32
N VAL A 103 -7.29 15.63 -8.87
CA VAL A 103 -7.64 16.80 -9.71
C VAL A 103 -6.43 17.36 -10.46
N LEU A 104 -5.29 16.69 -10.34
CA LEU A 104 -3.99 17.00 -10.96
C LEU A 104 -3.58 15.91 -11.94
#